data_AF-A0A7J0EL16-F1
#
_entry.id   AF-A0A7J0EL16-F1
#
_cell.length_a   1.000
_cell.length_b   1.000
_cell.length_c   1.000
_cell.angle_alpha   90.00
_cell.angle_beta   90.00
_cell.angle_gamma   90.00
#
_symmetry.space_group_name_H-M   'P 1'
#
loop_
_entity.id
_entity.type
_entity.pdbx_description
1 polymer ?
#
loop_
_entity_poly.entity_id
_entity_poly.type
_entity_poly.pdbx_seq_one_letter_code
_entity_poly.pdbx_strand_id
1 'polypeptide(L)'
;MGSLNTRPVLALPSEQSNYSEKMEEKRETRKGKKDEERMYEELLKENPRNVEALKLVLNEKMRKGKTSEALKYVDKLIKIQPDEVEWRLLQALCYQMIGNLSKAKRLFNNILAKKPLLLKALHVCFLTSSSFSHLFSPTSFI
;
A
#
# COMPACT_ATOMS: atom_id res chain seq x y z
N MET A 1 53.00 -17.91 17.61
CA MET A 1 52.99 -16.98 16.46
C MET A 1 52.85 -17.83 15.22
N GLY A 2 51.93 -17.69 14.28
CA GLY A 2 50.83 -16.77 13.98
C GLY A 2 50.06 -17.37 12.78
N SER A 3 48.88 -16.81 12.47
CA SER A 3 47.94 -17.06 11.36
C SER A 3 48.50 -17.79 10.10
N LEU A 4 47.73 -18.60 9.37
CA LEU A 4 46.80 -18.10 8.34
C LEU A 4 45.70 -19.12 8.01
N ASN A 5 44.47 -18.62 8.07
CA ASN A 5 43.24 -19.25 7.59
C ASN A 5 43.10 -18.98 6.09
N THR A 6 43.06 -20.01 5.24
CA THR A 6 42.67 -19.88 3.83
C THR A 6 41.70 -20.98 3.44
N ARG A 7 40.40 -20.72 3.61
CA ARG A 7 39.33 -21.50 2.98
C ARG A 7 39.02 -20.89 1.60
N PRO A 8 38.71 -21.72 0.58
CA PRO A 8 38.63 -21.27 -0.81
C PRO A 8 37.34 -20.47 -1.05
N VAL A 9 37.45 -19.44 -1.89
CA VAL A 9 36.32 -18.68 -2.42
C VAL A 9 35.64 -19.52 -3.51
N LEU A 10 34.52 -20.15 -3.16
CA LEU A 10 33.58 -20.74 -4.11
C LEU A 10 32.64 -19.64 -4.62
N ALA A 11 32.92 -19.12 -5.82
CA ALA A 11 31.97 -18.29 -6.55
C ALA A 11 30.84 -19.21 -7.07
N LEU A 12 29.61 -19.02 -6.57
CA LEU A 12 28.41 -19.64 -7.14
C LEU A 12 27.81 -18.74 -8.23
N PRO A 13 27.53 -19.25 -9.44
CA PRO A 13 26.92 -18.48 -10.52
C PRO A 13 25.41 -18.27 -10.37
N SER A 14 24.96 -17.13 -10.90
CA SER A 14 23.64 -16.81 -11.49
C SER A 14 22.41 -16.68 -10.57
N GLU A 15 22.35 -15.54 -9.87
CA GLU A 15 21.14 -14.78 -9.46
C GLU A 15 20.29 -14.28 -10.66
N GLN A 16 20.31 -14.96 -11.81
CA GLN A 16 19.67 -14.45 -13.04
C GLN A 16 18.24 -14.97 -13.24
N SER A 17 17.84 -16.05 -12.56
CA SER A 17 16.52 -16.68 -12.75
C SER A 17 15.36 -15.97 -12.04
N ASN A 18 15.61 -15.35 -10.88
CA ASN A 18 14.55 -14.78 -10.04
C ASN A 18 14.16 -13.33 -10.40
N TYR A 19 14.99 -12.65 -11.20
CA TYR A 19 14.71 -11.29 -11.65
C TYR A 19 13.80 -11.23 -12.88
N SER A 20 13.85 -12.25 -13.76
CA SER A 20 13.00 -12.33 -14.96
C SER A 20 11.55 -12.66 -14.61
N GLU A 21 11.31 -13.66 -13.76
CA GLU A 21 9.95 -14.08 -13.38
C GLU A 21 9.21 -12.96 -12.61
N LYS A 22 9.88 -12.27 -11.69
CA LYS A 22 9.32 -11.13 -10.95
C LYS A 22 9.06 -9.91 -11.85
N MET A 23 9.79 -9.77 -12.96
CA MET A 23 9.56 -8.71 -13.95
C MET A 23 8.38 -9.04 -14.88
N GLU A 24 8.16 -10.31 -15.19
CA GLU A 24 7.04 -10.79 -16.00
C GLU A 24 5.72 -10.75 -15.23
N GLU A 25 5.69 -11.23 -13.98
CA GLU A 25 4.51 -11.10 -13.10
C GLU A 25 4.17 -9.62 -12.84
N LYS A 26 5.19 -8.77 -12.66
CA LYS A 26 5.01 -7.31 -12.51
C LYS A 26 4.56 -6.64 -13.81
N ARG A 27 4.84 -7.22 -14.99
CA ARG A 27 4.36 -6.74 -16.30
C ARG A 27 2.92 -7.16 -16.58
N GLU A 28 2.57 -8.41 -16.31
CA GLU A 28 1.21 -8.93 -16.49
C GLU A 28 0.23 -8.27 -15.52
N THR A 29 0.62 -8.17 -14.24
CA THR A 29 -0.18 -7.41 -13.28
C THR A 29 -0.31 -5.95 -13.70
N ARG A 30 0.77 -5.28 -14.15
CA ARG A 30 0.69 -3.88 -14.64
C ARG A 30 -0.24 -3.71 -15.84
N LYS A 31 -0.38 -4.73 -16.69
CA LYS A 31 -1.26 -4.69 -17.86
C LYS A 31 -2.72 -4.82 -17.43
N GLY A 32 -3.08 -5.85 -16.64
CA GLY A 32 -4.43 -6.01 -16.08
C GLY A 32 -4.87 -4.82 -15.22
N LYS A 33 -3.96 -4.27 -14.41
CA LYS A 33 -4.20 -3.09 -13.57
C LYS A 33 -4.46 -1.79 -14.35
N LYS A 34 -3.97 -1.70 -15.59
CA LYS A 34 -4.22 -0.55 -16.48
C LYS A 34 -5.61 -0.65 -17.12
N ASP A 35 -6.03 -1.86 -17.45
CA ASP A 35 -7.34 -2.14 -18.00
C ASP A 35 -8.42 -1.94 -16.91
N GLU A 36 -8.16 -2.40 -15.68
CA GLU A 36 -8.99 -2.14 -14.50
C GLU A 36 -9.22 -0.63 -14.24
N GLU A 37 -8.16 0.19 -14.28
CA GLU A 37 -8.31 1.65 -14.09
C GLU A 37 -9.25 2.27 -15.14
N ARG A 38 -9.16 1.85 -16.41
CA ARG A 38 -10.05 2.32 -17.47
C ARG A 38 -11.48 1.89 -17.23
N MET A 39 -11.70 0.63 -16.85
CA MET A 39 -13.01 0.10 -16.52
C MET A 39 -13.66 0.88 -15.37
N TYR A 40 -12.89 1.21 -14.31
CA TYR A 40 -13.43 2.01 -13.20
C TYR A 40 -13.67 3.47 -13.56
N GLU A 41 -12.81 4.07 -14.39
CA GLU A 41 -13.03 5.43 -14.91
C GLU A 41 -14.29 5.50 -15.80
N GLU A 42 -14.61 4.45 -16.55
CA GLU A 42 -15.86 4.31 -17.31
C GLU A 42 -17.07 4.14 -16.39
N LEU A 43 -16.99 3.27 -15.38
CA LEU A 43 -18.05 3.12 -14.37
C LEU A 43 -18.35 4.42 -13.63
N LEU A 44 -17.34 5.27 -13.42
CA LEU A 44 -17.53 6.60 -12.82
C LEU A 44 -18.18 7.61 -13.78
N LYS A 45 -18.12 7.41 -15.10
CA LYS A 45 -18.87 8.23 -16.06
C LYS A 45 -20.37 7.90 -16.02
N GLU A 46 -20.70 6.62 -15.89
CA GLU A 46 -22.08 6.16 -15.77
C GLU A 46 -22.65 6.49 -14.38
N ASN A 47 -21.87 6.22 -13.32
CA ASN A 47 -22.29 6.39 -11.94
C ASN A 47 -21.20 7.10 -11.12
N PRO A 48 -21.18 8.45 -11.10
CA PRO A 48 -20.14 9.24 -10.43
C PRO A 48 -20.16 9.15 -8.89
N ARG A 49 -21.18 8.50 -8.33
CA ARG A 49 -21.34 8.23 -6.89
C ARG A 49 -21.10 6.77 -6.50
N ASN A 50 -20.63 5.92 -7.42
CA ASN A 50 -20.30 4.55 -7.07
C ASN A 50 -19.10 4.51 -6.12
N VAL A 51 -19.37 4.17 -4.85
CA VAL A 51 -18.37 4.12 -3.77
C VAL A 51 -17.26 3.14 -4.12
N GLU A 52 -17.59 1.97 -4.65
CA GLU A 52 -16.61 0.92 -4.93
C GLU A 52 -15.65 1.34 -6.06
N ALA A 53 -16.18 1.92 -7.14
CA ALA A 53 -15.34 2.45 -8.21
C ALA A 53 -14.43 3.59 -7.73
N LEU A 54 -14.94 4.48 -6.85
CA LEU A 54 -14.14 5.54 -6.23
C LEU A 54 -13.01 4.97 -5.34
N LYS A 55 -13.27 3.92 -4.57
CA LYS A 55 -12.25 3.23 -3.75
C LYS A 55 -11.14 2.63 -4.60
N LEU A 56 -11.51 1.97 -5.70
CA LEU A 56 -10.58 1.25 -6.56
C LEU A 56 -9.67 2.24 -7.31
N VAL A 57 -10.24 3.31 -7.88
CA VAL A 57 -9.46 4.39 -8.50
C VAL A 57 -8.54 5.06 -7.49
N LEU A 58 -9.03 5.34 -6.28
CA LEU A 58 -8.22 5.89 -5.20
C LEU A 58 -6.98 5.03 -4.91
N ASN A 59 -7.19 3.74 -4.66
CA ASN A 59 -6.10 2.81 -4.32
C ASN A 59 -5.09 2.71 -5.48
N GLU A 60 -5.60 2.70 -6.71
CA GLU A 60 -4.77 2.70 -7.91
C GLU A 60 -3.90 3.96 -8.03
N LYS A 61 -4.48 5.15 -7.81
CA LYS A 61 -3.72 6.41 -7.83
C LYS A 61 -2.68 6.44 -6.70
N MET A 62 -3.01 5.97 -5.50
CA MET A 62 -2.05 5.86 -4.38
C MET A 62 -0.88 4.95 -4.74
N ARG A 63 -1.15 3.77 -5.32
CA ARG A 63 -0.11 2.82 -5.73
C ARG A 63 0.78 3.36 -6.85
N LYS A 64 0.24 4.20 -7.73
CA LYS A 64 1.00 4.91 -8.78
C LYS A 64 1.79 6.11 -8.24
N GLY A 65 1.72 6.41 -6.95
CA GLY A 65 2.36 7.58 -6.33
C GLY A 65 1.65 8.90 -6.66
N LYS A 66 0.49 8.85 -7.32
CA LYS A 66 -0.34 10.02 -7.65
C LYS A 66 -1.23 10.41 -6.48
N THR A 67 -0.63 10.52 -5.30
CA THR A 67 -1.35 10.70 -4.03
C THR A 67 -2.16 12.00 -3.98
N SER A 68 -1.71 13.04 -4.67
CA SER A 68 -2.45 14.31 -4.79
C SER A 68 -3.76 14.16 -5.58
N GLU A 69 -3.79 13.30 -6.60
CA GLU A 69 -5.02 12.97 -7.33
C GLU A 69 -5.95 12.12 -6.46
N ALA A 70 -5.38 11.14 -5.74
CA ALA A 70 -6.09 10.29 -4.78
C ALA A 70 -6.90 11.09 -3.74
N LEU A 71 -6.37 12.20 -3.22
CA LEU A 71 -7.10 13.07 -2.28
C LEU A 71 -8.46 13.54 -2.83
N LYS A 72 -8.55 13.83 -4.13
CA LYS A 72 -9.81 14.26 -4.76
C LYS A 72 -10.87 13.16 -4.71
N TYR A 73 -10.46 11.90 -4.84
CA TYR A 73 -11.36 10.75 -4.79
C TYR A 73 -11.78 10.44 -3.34
N VAL A 74 -10.86 10.55 -2.38
CA VAL A 74 -11.19 10.45 -0.95
C VAL A 74 -12.19 11.52 -0.53
N ASP A 75 -12.00 12.78 -0.95
CA ASP A 75 -12.92 13.85 -0.58
C ASP A 75 -14.34 13.61 -1.15
N LYS A 76 -14.46 12.98 -2.32
CA LYS A 76 -15.76 12.53 -2.86
C LYS A 76 -16.35 11.41 -2.00
N LEU A 77 -15.57 10.42 -1.60
CA LEU A 77 -16.01 9.34 -0.72
C LEU A 77 -16.53 9.87 0.62
N ILE A 78 -15.80 10.82 1.24
CA ILE A 78 -16.23 11.47 2.49
C ILE A 78 -17.54 12.24 2.31
N LYS A 79 -17.75 12.89 1.16
CA LYS A 79 -19.02 13.59 0.87
C LYS A 79 -20.19 12.63 0.68
N ILE A 80 -19.96 11.43 0.16
CA ILE A 80 -21.00 10.41 -0.05
C ILE A 80 -21.31 9.69 1.27
N GLN A 81 -20.29 9.37 2.05
CA GLN A 81 -20.38 8.63 3.31
C GLN A 81 -19.57 9.35 4.41
N PRO A 82 -20.10 10.43 5.01
CA PRO A 82 -19.37 11.22 5.99
C PRO A 82 -19.14 10.50 7.33
N ASP A 83 -19.92 9.48 7.62
CA ASP A 83 -19.83 8.72 8.87
C ASP A 83 -18.79 7.60 8.80
N GLU A 84 -18.36 7.23 7.59
CA GLU A 84 -17.40 6.17 7.38
C GLU A 84 -15.99 6.63 7.80
N VAL A 85 -15.37 5.84 8.67
CA VAL A 85 -14.07 6.17 9.24
C VAL A 85 -12.94 5.76 8.29
N GLU A 86 -13.18 4.73 7.46
CA GLU A 86 -12.25 4.27 6.42
C GLU A 86 -11.81 5.41 5.50
N TRP A 87 -12.73 6.30 5.08
CA TRP A 87 -12.40 7.41 4.17
C TRP A 87 -11.50 8.46 4.83
N ARG A 88 -11.75 8.78 6.10
CA ARG A 88 -10.90 9.71 6.86
C ARG A 88 -9.51 9.12 7.09
N LEU A 89 -9.43 7.81 7.30
CA LEU A 89 -8.16 7.11 7.41
C LEU A 89 -7.36 7.19 6.10
N LEU A 90 -8.00 6.87 4.98
CA LEU A 90 -7.37 6.95 3.66
C LEU A 90 -6.92 8.39 3.34
N GLN A 91 -7.68 9.40 3.79
CA GLN A 91 -7.27 10.81 3.70
C GLN A 91 -5.98 11.07 4.48
N ALA A 92 -5.89 10.57 5.72
CA ALA A 92 -4.70 10.73 6.56
C ALA A 92 -3.48 10.03 5.96
N LEU A 93 -3.66 8.82 5.42
CA LEU A 93 -2.61 8.08 4.70
C LEU A 93 -2.14 8.83 3.44
N CYS A 94 -3.07 9.42 2.68
CA CYS A 94 -2.71 10.28 1.55
C CYS A 94 -1.85 11.47 1.99
N TYR A 95 -2.21 12.17 3.07
CA TYR A 95 -1.41 13.27 3.59
C TYR A 95 -0.04 12.81 4.10
N GLN A 96 0.05 11.62 4.69
CA GLN A 96 1.33 11.02 5.10
C GLN A 96 2.23 10.75 3.90
N MET A 97 1.71 10.14 2.84
CA MET A 97 2.45 9.84 1.61
C MET A 97 2.89 11.11 0.85
N ILE A 98 2.12 12.20 0.94
CA ILE A 98 2.51 13.52 0.40
C ILE A 98 3.62 14.18 1.24
N GLY A 99 3.86 13.71 2.45
CA GLY A 99 4.82 14.30 3.40
C GLY A 99 4.21 15.38 4.31
N ASN A 100 2.90 15.63 4.23
CA ASN A 100 2.21 16.54 5.14
C ASN A 100 1.87 15.84 6.47
N LEU A 101 2.91 15.53 7.24
CA LEU A 101 2.81 14.79 8.49
C LEU A 101 1.95 15.54 9.53
N SER A 102 1.97 16.87 9.53
CA SER A 102 1.17 17.69 10.46
C SER A 102 -0.34 17.47 10.26
N LYS A 103 -0.82 17.49 9.02
CA LYS A 103 -2.24 17.20 8.72
C LYS A 103 -2.58 15.74 8.98
N ALA A 104 -1.71 14.81 8.57
CA ALA A 104 -1.91 13.39 8.80
C ALA A 104 -2.08 13.08 10.30
N LYS A 105 -1.17 13.57 11.16
CA LYS A 105 -1.25 13.40 12.62
C LYS A 105 -2.56 13.94 13.21
N ARG A 106 -3.00 15.13 12.78
CA ARG A 106 -4.26 15.71 13.25
C ARG A 106 -5.46 14.84 12.88
N LEU A 107 -5.50 14.32 11.65
CA LEU A 107 -6.57 13.42 11.21
C LEU A 107 -6.55 12.10 11.98
N PHE A 108 -5.37 11.48 12.14
CA PHE A 108 -5.24 10.26 12.96
C PHE A 108 -5.69 10.47 14.40
N ASN A 109 -5.32 11.60 15.02
CA ASN A 109 -5.76 11.93 16.38
C ASN A 109 -7.28 12.11 16.48
N ASN A 110 -7.91 12.74 15.48
CA ASN A 110 -9.37 12.87 15.45
C ASN A 110 -10.06 11.50 15.33
N ILE A 111 -9.52 10.63 14.48
CA ILE A 111 -10.02 9.26 14.31
C ILE A 111 -9.85 8.46 15.62
N LEU A 112 -8.70 8.57 16.28
CA LEU A 112 -8.42 7.93 17.57
C LEU A 112 -9.38 8.41 18.67
N ALA A 113 -9.69 9.71 18.71
CA ALA A 113 -10.63 10.26 19.67
C ALA A 113 -12.05 9.69 19.48
N LYS A 114 -12.46 9.43 18.23
CA LYS A 114 -13.81 8.90 17.92
C LYS A 114 -13.90 7.37 18.03
N LYS A 115 -12.91 6.63 17.54
CA LYS A 115 -12.91 5.16 17.52
C LYS A 115 -11.51 4.62 17.91
N PRO A 116 -11.16 4.66 19.21
CA PRO A 116 -9.82 4.28 19.68
C PRO A 116 -9.49 2.80 19.46
N LEU A 117 -10.50 1.91 19.46
CA LEU A 117 -10.32 0.47 19.31
C LEU A 117 -10.08 0.06 17.84
N LEU A 118 -10.81 0.68 16.91
CA LEU A 118 -10.75 0.33 15.48
C LEU A 118 -9.38 0.66 14.88
N LEU A 119 -8.82 1.83 15.20
CA LEU A 119 -7.54 2.24 14.64
C LEU A 119 -6.37 1.48 15.25
N LYS A 120 -6.41 1.15 16.55
CA LYS A 120 -5.38 0.31 17.19
C LYS A 120 -5.30 -1.07 16.53
N ALA A 121 -6.45 -1.71 16.28
CA ALA A 121 -6.47 -3.01 15.62
C ALA A 121 -5.91 -2.95 14.19
N LEU A 122 -6.29 -1.93 13.41
CA LEU A 122 -5.79 -1.75 12.05
C LEU A 122 -4.29 -1.39 12.01
N HIS A 123 -3.83 -0.54 12.93
CA HIS A 123 -2.42 -0.18 13.05
C HIS A 123 -1.56 -1.40 13.43
N VAL A 124 -2.01 -2.20 14.39
CA VAL A 124 -1.36 -3.46 14.75
C VAL A 124 -1.36 -4.41 13.54
N CYS A 125 -2.48 -4.57 12.83
CA CYS A 125 -2.55 -5.42 11.64
C CYS A 125 -1.62 -4.94 10.50
N PHE A 126 -1.51 -3.64 10.28
CA PHE A 126 -0.61 -3.08 9.26
C PHE A 126 0.86 -3.22 9.64
N LEU A 127 1.21 -2.95 10.90
CA LEU A 127 2.57 -3.14 11.42
C LEU A 127 2.94 -4.61 11.45
N THR A 128 2.05 -5.50 11.90
CA THR A 128 2.31 -6.93 11.86
C THR A 128 2.43 -7.39 10.44
N SER A 129 1.58 -6.97 9.49
CA SER A 129 1.72 -7.33 8.06
C SER A 129 3.06 -6.85 7.46
N SER A 130 3.51 -5.65 7.83
CA SER A 130 4.81 -5.08 7.41
C SER A 130 6.01 -5.75 8.09
N SER A 131 5.86 -6.23 9.32
CA SER A 131 6.88 -7.01 10.04
C SER A 131 6.86 -8.49 9.65
N PHE A 132 5.71 -9.03 9.24
CA PHE A 132 5.52 -10.43 8.85
C PHE A 132 6.11 -10.71 7.46
N SER A 133 6.13 -9.71 6.57
CA SER A 133 6.91 -9.78 5.32
C SER A 133 8.42 -9.96 5.56
N HIS A 134 8.92 -9.69 6.77
CA HIS A 134 10.30 -9.97 7.17
C HIS A 134 10.48 -11.25 8.01
N LEU A 135 9.40 -11.83 8.57
CA LEU A 135 9.48 -13.02 9.42
C LEU A 135 9.18 -14.35 8.71
N PHE A 136 8.69 -14.33 7.47
CA PHE A 136 8.45 -15.54 6.68
C PHE A 136 9.63 -15.84 5.71
N SER A 137 10.86 -15.74 6.20
CA SER A 137 11.97 -16.51 5.63
C SER A 137 12.04 -17.85 6.37
N PRO A 138 11.88 -19.00 5.70
CA PRO A 138 11.94 -20.31 6.31
C PRO A 138 13.39 -20.68 6.63
N THR A 139 13.98 -20.09 7.67
CA THR A 139 15.36 -20.41 8.08
C THR A 139 15.52 -20.58 9.59
N SER A 140 14.46 -20.94 10.31
CA SER A 140 14.57 -21.31 11.72
C SER A 140 13.64 -22.47 12.06
N PHE A 141 14.05 -23.65 11.60
CA PHE A 141 13.79 -24.92 12.28
C PHE A 141 15.10 -25.72 12.19
N ILE A 142 15.87 -25.69 13.27
CA ILE A 142 16.76 -26.78 13.67
C ILE A 142 15.98 -27.58 14.71
#